data_AF-A0A2V6PGK7-F1
#
_entry.id   AF-A0A2V6PGK7-F1
#
_cell.length_a   1.000
_cell.length_b   1.000
_cell.length_c   1.000
_cell.angle_alpha   90.00
_cell.angle_beta   90.00
_cell.angle_gamma   90.00
#
_symmetry.space_group_name_H-M   'P 1'
#
loop_
_entity.id
_entity.type
_entity.pdbx_description
1 polymer ?
#
loop_
_entity_poly.entity_id
_entity_poly.type
_entity_poly.pdbx_seq_one_letter_code
_entity_poly.pdbx_strand_id
1 'polypeptide(L)'
;MEVYLNTGGGAISSVNYNGIYVLEEKIKTGKNRVDIDKLQPENVNPPEVTGGYLMKIDRPDPGDSGFFAAAQFIAYVDPKEQDITLPQRAPQQQYLQDYLDAFGNALFSSDPLTGYPAYLNVDSWIDHHILNVLAFNVDALRLSAYFYKERNGKLSFGPIWDFDRSLDSTDGRDSNPRVWRAQSQDLGTDFFNYTWWGDLFNDIDFWQKWIDRWEDFRLSQFSLTNMNALIDSMANTVRQEQPREQSRWGVAPRGGSYQTEVNLMKNWLANRVNFIDTNFLAKPVFCANGGPIPLGFQLSMSVPTGATAYYTTNGVDPRASGGGVEPTARIYGSAIVLNENTRLVARAYDPNHYNLTGPNNPPLSSPWSGSTAATFVVATPPLVITEIMYHPAAPPANLADDFEYIELKNIGAGALNLLGVRFTNGIDYTFTSGSGITSLGAGQTVLLVKNRAAFSSRYPAVSNIAGEYPGSLDNSGERRRRARTHSRLPLRQRLVSDHRRLRFFARHRERKCAVEHLEQSVQLAAQRQRERLTRRRRSCAQDVSAGDDQ
;
A
#
# COMPACT_ATOMS: atom_id res chain seq x y z
N MET A 1 0.19 11.28 25.57
CA MET A 1 -0.24 10.83 26.91
C MET A 1 0.09 11.91 27.92
N GLU A 2 -0.73 12.09 28.95
CA GLU A 2 -0.40 12.92 30.11
C GLU A 2 0.25 12.04 31.19
N VAL A 3 1.37 12.47 31.77
CA VAL A 3 2.13 11.70 32.75
C VAL A 3 2.12 12.38 34.11
N TYR A 4 1.79 11.63 35.15
CA TYR A 4 1.93 12.04 36.55
C TYR A 4 2.95 11.13 37.24
N LEU A 5 4.03 11.70 37.76
CA LEU A 5 5.12 10.97 38.41
C LEU A 5 5.06 11.21 39.93
N ASN A 6 4.79 10.16 40.69
CA ASN A 6 4.84 10.17 42.15
C ASN A 6 5.98 9.29 42.65
N THR A 7 7.07 9.91 43.13
CA THR A 7 8.23 9.21 43.72
C THR A 7 8.19 9.16 45.25
N GLY A 8 7.27 9.89 45.90
CA GLY A 8 7.21 10.05 47.36
C GLY A 8 6.20 9.14 48.08
N GLY A 9 5.44 8.33 47.35
CA GLY A 9 4.31 7.56 47.90
C GLY A 9 3.04 8.42 48.08
N GLY A 10 1.93 7.81 48.47
CA GLY A 10 0.63 8.50 48.66
C GLY A 10 -0.20 8.68 47.36
N ALA A 11 -1.28 9.46 47.47
CA ALA A 11 -2.23 9.64 46.37
C ALA A 11 -1.65 10.54 45.26
N ILE A 12 -1.93 10.18 44.00
CA ILE A 12 -1.58 11.01 42.83
C ILE A 12 -2.47 12.27 42.83
N SER A 13 -1.87 13.43 42.63
CA SER A 13 -2.57 14.71 42.48
C SER A 13 -1.90 15.61 41.42
N SER A 14 -2.43 16.82 41.21
CA SER A 14 -1.93 17.77 40.21
C SER A 14 -0.46 18.17 40.41
N VAL A 15 0.06 18.10 41.64
CA VAL A 15 1.47 18.39 41.94
C VAL A 15 2.42 17.34 41.33
N ASN A 16 1.91 16.15 41.00
CA ASN A 16 2.67 15.08 40.35
C ASN A 16 2.74 15.24 38.83
N TYR A 17 2.10 16.26 38.24
CA TYR A 17 2.13 16.47 36.79
C TYR A 17 3.57 16.54 36.27
N ASN A 18 3.88 15.68 35.31
CA ASN A 18 5.22 15.54 34.74
C ASN A 18 5.25 15.78 33.23
N GLY A 19 4.13 16.15 32.61
CA GLY A 19 4.12 16.63 31.23
C GLY A 19 3.35 15.74 30.25
N ILE A 20 3.33 16.21 29.00
CA ILE A 20 2.80 15.49 27.85
C ILE A 20 3.94 14.72 27.19
N TYR A 21 3.69 13.44 26.90
CA TYR A 21 4.63 12.54 26.23
C TYR A 21 4.00 11.92 24.99
N VAL A 22 4.80 11.73 23.94
CA VAL A 22 4.44 10.89 22.81
C VAL A 22 4.83 9.45 23.16
N LEU A 23 3.86 8.53 23.13
CA LEU A 23 4.16 7.11 23.27
C LEU A 23 4.45 6.55 21.88
N GLU A 24 5.70 6.20 21.66
CA GLU A 24 6.17 5.76 20.35
C GLU A 24 6.34 4.24 20.31
N GLU A 25 5.96 3.69 19.16
CA GLU A 25 6.11 2.28 18.91
C GLU A 25 7.56 1.97 18.55
N LYS A 26 8.21 1.10 19.33
CA LYS A 26 9.55 0.62 18.99
C LYS A 26 9.52 -0.11 17.65
N ILE A 27 10.38 0.31 16.72
CA ILE A 27 10.58 -0.38 15.46
C ILE A 27 11.23 -1.74 15.73
N LYS A 28 10.52 -2.80 15.34
CA LYS A 28 10.94 -4.20 15.48
C LYS A 28 10.16 -5.07 14.51
N THR A 29 10.67 -6.27 14.26
CA THR A 29 9.93 -7.29 13.49
C THR A 29 8.70 -7.77 14.25
N GLY A 30 7.66 -8.15 13.50
CA GLY A 30 6.47 -8.82 14.02
C GLY A 30 5.20 -8.46 13.26
N LYS A 31 4.19 -9.34 13.40
CA LYS A 31 2.92 -9.30 12.65
C LYS A 31 2.18 -7.95 12.65
N ASN A 32 2.29 -7.17 13.72
CA ASN A 32 1.63 -5.86 13.85
C ASN A 32 2.67 -4.71 13.85
N ARG A 33 3.82 -4.93 13.22
CA ARG A 33 4.98 -4.03 13.16
C ARG A 33 5.59 -4.12 11.76
N VAL A 34 6.90 -4.28 11.64
CA VAL A 34 7.55 -4.70 10.40
C VAL A 34 7.27 -6.19 10.20
N ASP A 35 6.27 -6.48 9.38
CA ASP A 35 5.78 -7.85 9.14
C ASP A 35 6.65 -8.57 8.12
N ILE A 36 7.83 -9.01 8.57
CA ILE A 36 8.75 -9.84 7.80
C ILE A 36 9.07 -11.13 8.55
N ASP A 37 9.46 -12.17 7.80
CA ASP A 37 9.88 -13.45 8.37
C ASP A 37 11.01 -13.26 9.38
N LYS A 38 10.96 -14.02 10.48
CA LYS A 38 12.06 -14.02 11.46
C LYS A 38 13.20 -14.91 10.98
N LEU A 39 14.42 -14.39 10.98
CA LEU A 39 15.62 -15.14 10.60
C LEU A 39 16.20 -15.96 11.77
N GLN A 40 15.97 -17.27 11.73
CA GLN A 40 16.47 -18.22 12.75
C GLN A 40 17.94 -18.60 12.50
N PRO A 41 18.71 -19.02 13.52
CA PRO A 41 20.12 -19.41 13.35
C PRO A 41 20.34 -20.48 12.27
N GLU A 42 19.41 -21.42 12.10
CA GLU A 42 19.47 -22.51 11.12
C GLU A 42 19.14 -22.09 9.68
N ASN A 43 18.66 -20.85 9.46
CA ASN A 43 18.34 -20.33 8.13
C ASN A 43 19.61 -19.88 7.40
N VAL A 44 20.41 -20.84 6.94
CA VAL A 44 21.73 -20.59 6.34
C VAL A 44 21.79 -20.82 4.83
N ASN A 45 20.71 -21.31 4.23
CA ASN A 45 20.59 -21.55 2.79
C ASN A 45 19.33 -20.88 2.22
N PRO A 46 19.27 -20.59 0.91
CA PRO A 46 18.04 -20.18 0.26
C PRO A 46 16.97 -21.29 0.27
N PRO A 47 15.68 -20.91 0.35
CA PRO A 47 15.17 -19.54 0.38
C PRO A 47 15.30 -18.85 1.74
N GLU A 48 15.60 -19.57 2.81
CA GLU A 48 15.47 -19.06 4.18
C GLU A 48 16.45 -17.94 4.52
N VAL A 49 17.69 -18.03 4.04
CA VAL A 49 18.70 -16.99 4.25
C VAL A 49 18.36 -15.68 3.54
N THR A 50 17.39 -15.68 2.62
CA THR A 50 17.22 -14.53 1.70
C THR A 50 16.50 -13.33 2.32
N GLY A 51 16.04 -13.42 3.57
CA GLY A 51 15.35 -12.30 4.21
C GLY A 51 14.98 -12.54 5.67
N GLY A 52 14.39 -11.51 6.25
CA GLY A 52 14.21 -11.38 7.70
C GLY A 52 15.27 -10.51 8.36
N TYR A 53 15.83 -9.57 7.60
CA TYR A 53 16.80 -8.59 8.07
C TYR A 53 16.12 -7.23 8.20
N LEU A 54 16.14 -6.66 9.41
CA LEU A 54 15.78 -5.28 9.70
C LEU A 54 17.06 -4.53 10.07
N MET A 55 17.25 -3.39 9.44
CA MET A 55 18.45 -2.58 9.52
C MET A 55 18.08 -1.10 9.71
N LYS A 56 19.08 -0.30 10.07
CA LYS A 56 18.95 1.16 10.12
C LYS A 56 20.18 1.86 9.56
N ILE A 57 19.96 3.01 8.94
CA ILE A 57 20.97 4.05 8.74
C ILE A 57 20.79 5.03 9.89
N ASP A 58 21.61 4.85 10.90
CA ASP A 58 21.62 5.65 12.13
C ASP A 58 22.90 5.36 12.91
N ARG A 59 23.06 6.02 14.06
CA ARG A 59 24.07 5.66 15.05
C ARG A 59 23.86 4.22 15.53
N PRO A 60 24.93 3.43 15.69
CA PRO A 60 24.84 2.10 16.27
C PRO A 60 24.34 2.17 17.71
N ASP A 61 23.67 1.09 18.16
CA ASP A 61 23.29 0.95 19.57
C ASP A 61 24.56 0.82 20.43
N PRO A 62 24.53 1.11 21.75
CA PRO A 62 25.69 0.93 22.61
C PRO A 62 26.28 -0.48 22.54
N GLY A 63 27.52 -0.60 22.06
CA GLY A 63 28.23 -1.89 21.89
C GLY A 63 28.21 -2.43 20.46
N ASP A 64 27.36 -1.89 19.58
CA ASP A 64 27.27 -2.26 18.18
C ASP A 64 28.30 -1.46 17.35
N SER A 65 28.82 -2.06 16.27
CA SER A 65 29.78 -1.43 15.34
C SER A 65 29.21 -1.27 13.94
N GLY A 66 28.10 -1.93 13.61
CA GLY A 66 27.51 -1.93 12.28
C GLY A 66 28.42 -2.54 11.22
N PHE A 67 28.12 -2.26 9.95
CA PHE A 67 28.90 -2.68 8.80
C PHE A 67 28.77 -1.67 7.66
N PHE A 68 29.59 -1.83 6.62
CA PHE A 68 29.59 -0.95 5.46
C PHE A 68 29.34 -1.77 4.19
N ALA A 69 28.35 -1.36 3.41
CA ALA A 69 28.00 -2.00 2.13
C ALA A 69 27.45 -0.95 1.17
N ALA A 70 27.72 -1.11 -0.14
CA ALA A 70 27.28 -0.17 -1.16
C ALA A 70 27.55 1.32 -0.84
N ALA A 71 28.73 1.65 -0.30
CA ALA A 71 29.09 3.02 0.11
C ALA A 71 28.25 3.64 1.26
N GLN A 72 27.55 2.82 2.05
CA GLN A 72 26.71 3.25 3.16
C GLN A 72 27.06 2.52 4.47
N PHE A 73 27.10 3.26 5.57
CA PHE A 73 27.15 2.67 6.91
C PHE A 73 25.75 2.19 7.33
N ILE A 74 25.67 0.96 7.83
CA ILE A 74 24.41 0.29 8.18
C ILE A 74 24.57 -0.38 9.56
N ALA A 75 23.58 -0.21 10.42
CA ALA A 75 23.51 -0.89 11.71
C ALA A 75 22.43 -1.99 11.71
N TYR A 76 22.70 -3.08 12.43
CA TYR A 76 21.76 -4.18 12.60
C TYR A 76 20.65 -3.80 13.60
N VAL A 77 19.41 -4.18 13.30
CA VAL A 77 18.28 -4.01 14.22
C VAL A 77 17.71 -5.35 14.62
N ASP A 78 17.44 -6.22 13.64
CA ASP A 78 17.02 -7.61 13.85
C ASP A 78 17.48 -8.50 12.68
N PRO A 79 18.22 -9.60 12.91
CA PRO A 79 18.83 -10.00 14.18
C PRO A 79 19.75 -8.92 14.76
N LYS A 80 19.96 -8.95 16.08
CA LYS A 80 20.88 -8.02 16.74
C LYS A 80 22.32 -8.30 16.33
N GLU A 81 23.19 -7.29 16.37
CA GLU A 81 24.59 -7.43 15.94
C GLU A 81 25.32 -8.54 16.71
N GLN A 82 25.14 -8.58 18.03
CA GLN A 82 25.68 -9.64 18.90
C GLN A 82 25.22 -11.06 18.50
N ASP A 83 24.10 -11.19 17.81
CA ASP A 83 23.59 -12.49 17.34
C ASP A 83 24.12 -12.79 15.94
N ILE A 84 23.96 -11.86 14.98
CA ILE A 84 24.30 -12.09 13.57
C ILE A 84 25.80 -12.26 13.32
N THR A 85 26.64 -11.74 14.20
CA THR A 85 28.10 -11.87 14.14
C THR A 85 28.61 -13.19 14.73
N LEU A 86 27.74 -14.03 15.30
CA LEU A 86 28.15 -15.35 15.79
C LEU A 86 28.59 -16.26 14.63
N PRO A 87 29.61 -17.12 14.80
CA PRO A 87 30.15 -17.94 13.71
C PRO A 87 29.12 -18.78 12.97
N GLN A 88 28.12 -19.33 13.67
CA GLN A 88 27.06 -20.12 13.05
C GLN A 88 26.12 -19.30 12.14
N ARG A 89 26.13 -17.97 12.25
CA ARG A 89 25.35 -17.05 11.42
C ARG A 89 26.19 -16.38 10.31
N ALA A 90 27.46 -16.77 10.14
CA ALA A 90 28.30 -16.26 9.05
C ALA A 90 27.64 -16.33 7.66
N PRO A 91 26.90 -17.40 7.27
CA PRO A 91 26.19 -17.42 5.98
C PRO A 91 25.12 -16.32 5.83
N GLN A 92 24.48 -15.93 6.94
CA GLN A 92 23.45 -14.89 6.94
C GLN A 92 24.06 -13.49 6.76
N GLN A 93 25.19 -13.24 7.44
CA GLN A 93 25.94 -12.02 7.29
C GLN A 93 26.50 -11.89 5.87
N GLN A 94 27.08 -12.97 5.34
CA GLN A 94 27.62 -13.00 3.97
C GLN A 94 26.52 -12.75 2.94
N TYR A 95 25.37 -13.42 3.05
CA TYR A 95 24.26 -13.18 2.15
C TYR A 95 23.83 -11.70 2.11
N LEU A 96 23.70 -11.08 3.29
CA LEU A 96 23.28 -9.69 3.37
C LEU A 96 24.31 -8.74 2.74
N GLN A 97 25.60 -8.97 3.02
CA GLN A 97 26.71 -8.22 2.42
C GLN A 97 26.67 -8.34 0.88
N ASP A 98 26.64 -9.58 0.37
CA ASP A 98 26.61 -9.85 -1.08
C ASP A 98 25.41 -9.21 -1.76
N TYR A 99 24.22 -9.28 -1.12
CA TYR A 99 23.01 -8.67 -1.66
C TYR A 99 23.13 -7.14 -1.75
N LEU A 100 23.64 -6.50 -0.70
CA LEU A 100 23.80 -5.04 -0.66
C LEU A 100 24.88 -4.58 -1.63
N ASP A 101 25.99 -5.31 -1.76
CA ASP A 101 27.04 -4.96 -2.74
C ASP A 101 26.56 -5.15 -4.18
N ALA A 102 25.79 -6.21 -4.45
CA ALA A 102 25.13 -6.40 -5.75
C ALA A 102 24.13 -5.27 -6.05
N PHE A 103 23.35 -4.85 -5.05
CA PHE A 103 22.48 -3.68 -5.14
C PHE A 103 23.28 -2.40 -5.45
N GLY A 104 24.39 -2.17 -4.76
CA GLY A 104 25.26 -1.01 -4.98
C GLY A 104 25.75 -0.92 -6.43
N ASN A 105 26.09 -2.05 -7.03
CA ASN A 105 26.47 -2.11 -8.45
C ASN A 105 25.29 -1.86 -9.41
N ALA A 106 24.07 -2.21 -8.99
CA ALA A 106 22.85 -2.08 -9.79
C ALA A 106 22.22 -0.68 -9.75
N LEU A 107 22.63 0.20 -8.82
CA LEU A 107 22.08 1.54 -8.61
C LEU A 107 22.01 2.41 -9.87
N PHE A 108 22.95 2.23 -10.79
CA PHE A 108 23.13 3.07 -11.98
C PHE A 108 22.30 2.66 -13.20
N SER A 109 21.42 1.67 -13.05
CA SER A 109 20.60 1.14 -14.14
C SER A 109 19.14 1.03 -13.72
N SER A 110 18.24 1.51 -14.59
CA SER A 110 16.80 1.38 -14.46
C SER A 110 16.24 0.10 -15.08
N ASP A 111 17.10 -0.78 -15.61
CA ASP A 111 16.68 -2.07 -16.16
C ASP A 111 15.98 -2.92 -15.08
N PRO A 112 14.77 -3.43 -15.34
CA PRO A 112 13.97 -4.09 -14.32
C PRO A 112 14.51 -5.45 -13.87
N LEU A 113 15.42 -6.06 -14.63
CA LEU A 113 15.97 -7.39 -14.36
C LEU A 113 17.36 -7.32 -13.72
N THR A 114 18.14 -6.29 -14.05
CA THR A 114 19.56 -6.20 -13.68
C THR A 114 19.90 -4.93 -12.90
N GLY A 115 19.09 -3.89 -13.00
CA GLY A 115 19.26 -2.61 -12.31
C GLY A 115 18.62 -2.55 -10.92
N TYR A 116 18.58 -1.36 -10.33
CA TYR A 116 18.01 -1.13 -8.99
C TYR A 116 16.58 -1.67 -8.83
N PRO A 117 15.68 -1.68 -9.85
CA PRO A 117 14.34 -2.22 -9.65
C PRO A 117 14.33 -3.73 -9.37
N ALA A 118 15.40 -4.49 -9.69
CA ALA A 118 15.51 -5.89 -9.31
C ALA A 118 15.75 -6.08 -7.80
N TYR A 119 16.33 -5.07 -7.15
CA TYR A 119 16.74 -5.11 -5.74
C TYR A 119 15.83 -4.30 -4.82
N LEU A 120 15.13 -3.29 -5.34
CA LEU A 120 14.35 -2.34 -4.54
C LEU A 120 12.85 -2.49 -4.72
N ASN A 121 12.12 -2.39 -3.60
CA ASN A 121 10.73 -1.97 -3.64
C ASN A 121 10.69 -0.44 -3.87
N VAL A 122 10.79 -0.05 -5.14
CA VAL A 122 10.90 1.36 -5.58
C VAL A 122 9.79 2.25 -4.99
N ASP A 123 8.56 1.73 -4.86
CA ASP A 123 7.43 2.51 -4.33
C ASP A 123 7.63 2.85 -2.85
N SER A 124 8.08 1.88 -2.05
CA SER A 124 8.40 2.10 -0.63
C SER A 124 9.53 3.12 -0.45
N TRP A 125 10.53 3.11 -1.34
CA TRP A 125 11.63 4.09 -1.32
C TRP A 125 11.13 5.49 -1.66
N ILE A 126 10.33 5.64 -2.72
CA ILE A 126 9.75 6.93 -3.11
C ILE A 126 8.85 7.46 -1.99
N ASP A 127 8.00 6.64 -1.40
CA ASP A 127 7.11 7.05 -0.29
C ASP A 127 7.90 7.51 0.93
N HIS A 128 8.94 6.76 1.32
CA HIS A 128 9.84 7.14 2.41
C HIS A 128 10.53 8.49 2.14
N HIS A 129 11.04 8.68 0.92
CA HIS A 129 11.71 9.91 0.52
C HIS A 129 10.74 11.11 0.52
N ILE A 130 9.56 10.95 -0.08
CA ILE A 130 8.52 11.98 -0.15
C ILE A 130 8.13 12.46 1.26
N LEU A 131 7.94 11.55 2.21
CA LEU A 131 7.56 11.92 3.58
C LEU A 131 8.64 12.76 4.26
N ASN A 132 9.91 12.38 4.11
CA ASN A 132 11.04 13.15 4.64
C ASN A 132 11.19 14.53 3.97
N VAL A 133 11.03 14.60 2.64
CA VAL A 133 11.10 15.87 1.89
C VAL A 133 9.93 16.79 2.25
N LEU A 134 8.71 16.27 2.36
CA LEU A 134 7.53 17.04 2.77
C LEU A 134 7.74 17.65 4.14
N ALA A 135 8.18 16.83 5.11
CA ALA A 135 8.40 17.29 6.47
C ALA A 135 9.63 18.18 6.60
N PHE A 136 10.57 18.10 5.65
CA PHE A 136 11.91 18.68 5.74
C PHE A 136 12.64 18.14 6.97
N ASN A 137 12.68 16.80 7.10
CA ASN A 137 13.44 16.16 8.16
C ASN A 137 14.95 16.33 7.90
N VAL A 138 15.59 17.13 8.74
CA VAL A 138 16.98 17.60 8.53
C VAL A 138 18.01 16.50 8.69
N ASP A 139 17.67 15.40 9.35
CA ASP A 139 18.57 14.28 9.62
C ASP A 139 18.22 13.01 8.82
N ALA A 140 17.16 13.05 8.01
CA ALA A 140 16.72 11.94 7.16
C ALA A 140 17.82 11.34 6.28
N LEU A 141 17.67 10.08 5.88
CA LEU A 141 18.51 9.36 4.90
C LEU A 141 19.97 9.11 5.34
N ARG A 142 20.59 10.05 6.05
CA ARG A 142 21.90 9.93 6.69
C ARG A 142 21.83 9.41 8.12
N LEU A 143 20.67 9.61 8.76
CA LEU A 143 20.28 9.11 10.07
C LEU A 143 18.76 8.81 10.06
N SER A 144 18.27 8.24 11.17
CA SER A 144 16.84 8.08 11.44
C SER A 144 16.05 7.32 10.37
N ALA A 145 16.71 6.39 9.66
CA ALA A 145 16.08 5.63 8.59
C ALA A 145 16.14 4.12 8.86
N TYR A 146 14.97 3.47 8.90
CA TYR A 146 14.87 2.01 8.95
C TYR A 146 14.55 1.46 7.56
N PHE A 147 15.09 0.28 7.28
CA PHE A 147 14.81 -0.46 6.06
C PHE A 147 15.01 -1.95 6.30
N TYR A 148 14.44 -2.78 5.44
CA TYR A 148 14.43 -4.22 5.65
C TYR A 148 14.51 -5.01 4.35
N LYS A 149 14.97 -6.25 4.47
CA LYS A 149 15.04 -7.24 3.39
C LYS A 149 14.05 -8.37 3.62
N GLU A 150 13.03 -8.43 2.78
CA GLU A 150 12.04 -9.51 2.79
C GLU A 150 12.59 -10.81 2.18
N ARG A 151 12.12 -11.96 2.67
CA ARG A 151 12.50 -13.27 2.15
C ARG A 151 11.96 -13.44 0.74
N ASN A 152 12.83 -13.81 -0.20
CA ASN A 152 12.54 -13.82 -1.64
C ASN A 152 12.03 -12.47 -2.22
N GLY A 153 12.08 -11.40 -1.42
CA GLY A 153 11.59 -10.07 -1.80
C GLY A 153 12.73 -9.08 -2.01
N LYS A 154 12.37 -7.80 -2.07
CA LYS A 154 13.27 -6.67 -2.34
C LYS A 154 13.57 -5.89 -1.06
N LEU A 155 14.57 -5.01 -1.11
CA LEU A 155 14.83 -4.03 -0.05
C LEU A 155 13.72 -2.98 -0.04
N SER A 156 13.14 -2.75 1.13
CA SER A 156 12.08 -1.75 1.34
C SER A 156 12.50 -0.77 2.42
N PHE A 157 12.32 0.52 2.18
CA PHE A 157 12.48 1.56 3.20
C PHE A 157 11.23 1.70 4.06
N GLY A 158 11.46 2.11 5.29
CA GLY A 158 10.45 2.28 6.30
C GLY A 158 10.49 1.18 7.37
N PRO A 159 9.76 1.39 8.48
CA PRO A 159 8.90 2.54 8.78
C PRO A 159 9.68 3.85 9.02
N ILE A 160 9.00 4.99 8.93
CA ILE A 160 9.58 6.32 9.24
C ILE A 160 9.91 6.46 10.73
N TRP A 161 10.87 7.31 11.06
CA TRP A 161 11.34 7.51 12.43
C TRP A 161 11.89 8.93 12.63
N ASP A 162 11.74 9.47 13.85
CA ASP A 162 12.42 10.69 14.36
C ASP A 162 12.22 11.95 13.51
N PHE A 163 11.03 12.56 13.65
CA PHE A 163 10.58 13.75 12.89
C PHE A 163 10.43 15.00 13.78
N ASP A 164 11.01 15.01 14.98
CA ASP A 164 10.95 16.17 15.89
C ASP A 164 11.69 17.40 15.34
N ARG A 165 12.73 17.18 14.52
CA ARG A 165 13.48 18.22 13.79
C ARG A 165 12.95 18.46 12.37
N SER A 166 11.66 18.70 12.28
CA SER A 166 10.96 18.92 11.01
C SER A 166 9.75 19.86 11.19
N LEU A 167 9.15 20.31 10.08
CA LEU A 167 7.92 21.11 10.08
C LEU A 167 7.99 22.48 10.79
N ASP A 168 9.07 23.23 10.56
CA ASP A 168 9.37 24.50 11.24
C ASP A 168 9.68 24.29 12.74
N SER A 169 10.54 23.31 13.01
CA SER A 169 11.00 23.00 14.37
C SER A 169 11.88 24.11 14.94
N THR A 170 12.19 24.02 16.25
CA THR A 170 13.15 24.93 16.89
C THR A 170 14.61 24.64 16.52
N ASP A 171 14.88 23.58 15.76
CA ASP A 171 16.22 23.33 15.19
C ASP A 171 16.58 24.43 14.17
N GLY A 172 15.60 24.91 13.40
CA GLY A 172 15.72 26.08 12.54
C GLY A 172 16.31 25.80 11.15
N ARG A 173 16.97 24.66 10.93
CA ARG A 173 17.47 24.26 9.60
C ARG A 173 16.32 24.01 8.60
N ASP A 174 15.16 23.59 9.10
CA ASP A 174 13.92 23.36 8.35
C ASP A 174 13.01 24.60 8.23
N SER A 175 13.43 25.74 8.75
CA SER A 175 12.57 26.96 8.83
C SER A 175 12.15 27.53 7.47
N ASN A 176 12.93 27.34 6.40
CA ASN A 176 12.59 27.85 5.07
C ASN A 176 11.87 26.77 4.24
N PRO A 177 10.54 26.85 4.07
CA PRO A 177 9.79 25.83 3.33
C PRO A 177 10.03 25.87 1.81
N ARG A 178 10.71 26.91 1.30
CA ARG A 178 10.83 27.20 -0.14
C ARG A 178 12.19 26.84 -0.75
N VAL A 179 12.91 25.90 -0.13
CA VAL A 179 14.20 25.39 -0.60
C VAL A 179 14.25 23.88 -0.44
N TRP A 180 15.00 23.18 -1.29
CA TRP A 180 15.15 21.73 -1.17
C TRP A 180 16.02 21.32 0.01
N ARG A 181 17.03 22.13 0.34
CA ARG A 181 18.01 21.86 1.41
C ARG A 181 18.19 23.08 2.30
N ALA A 182 18.55 22.86 3.57
CA ALA A 182 18.76 23.95 4.51
C ALA A 182 19.94 24.83 4.07
N GLN A 183 19.86 26.13 4.40
CA GLN A 183 20.88 27.13 4.03
C GLN A 183 21.75 27.54 5.24
N SER A 184 21.67 26.79 6.34
CA SER A 184 22.52 26.91 7.51
C SER A 184 23.91 26.31 7.28
N GLN A 185 24.87 26.56 8.18
CA GLN A 185 26.22 26.00 8.08
C GLN A 185 26.28 24.46 7.98
N ASP A 186 25.45 23.72 8.71
CA ASP A 186 25.38 22.24 8.65
C ASP A 186 24.65 21.72 7.39
N LEU A 187 23.86 22.59 6.73
CA LEU A 187 22.99 22.30 5.58
C LEU A 187 21.95 21.18 5.77
N GLY A 188 21.99 20.42 6.87
CA GLY A 188 21.19 19.22 7.04
C GLY A 188 21.43 18.21 5.92
N THR A 189 20.45 17.33 5.74
CA THR A 189 20.43 16.30 4.70
C THR A 189 20.26 16.91 3.32
N ASP A 190 21.07 16.42 2.36
CA ASP A 190 20.81 16.61 0.94
C ASP A 190 19.90 15.49 0.44
N PHE A 191 18.59 15.75 0.36
CA PHE A 191 17.62 14.71 0.02
C PHE A 191 17.91 14.05 -1.33
N PHE A 192 18.38 14.82 -2.32
CA PHE A 192 18.47 14.35 -3.70
C PHE A 192 19.87 13.93 -4.13
N ASN A 193 20.90 14.20 -3.33
CA ASN A 193 22.29 13.91 -3.70
C ASN A 193 23.02 13.05 -2.66
N TYR A 194 22.37 12.64 -1.57
CA TYR A 194 22.99 11.84 -0.53
C TYR A 194 23.06 10.35 -0.90
N THR A 195 24.28 9.82 -1.09
CA THR A 195 24.56 8.38 -1.24
C THR A 195 23.71 7.72 -2.33
N TRP A 196 23.03 6.61 -2.04
CA TRP A 196 22.12 5.88 -2.94
C TRP A 196 21.05 6.76 -3.57
N TRP A 197 20.55 7.76 -2.85
CA TRP A 197 19.50 8.64 -3.36
C TRP A 197 20.02 9.51 -4.51
N GLY A 198 21.27 9.95 -4.43
CA GLY A 198 21.93 10.67 -5.51
C GLY A 198 21.93 9.88 -6.82
N ASP A 199 22.28 8.60 -6.76
CA ASP A 199 22.32 7.74 -7.93
C ASP A 199 20.91 7.50 -8.50
N LEU A 200 19.92 7.24 -7.63
CA LEU A 200 18.53 7.06 -8.04
C LEU A 200 17.95 8.31 -8.70
N PHE A 201 18.19 9.51 -8.18
CA PHE A 201 17.66 10.75 -8.78
C PHE A 201 18.40 11.17 -10.06
N ASN A 202 19.54 10.55 -10.39
CA ASN A 202 20.18 10.68 -11.70
C ASN A 202 19.52 9.81 -12.80
N ASP A 203 18.50 9.01 -12.46
CA ASP A 203 17.62 8.36 -13.42
C ASP A 203 16.34 9.18 -13.63
N ILE A 204 16.09 9.58 -14.88
CA ILE A 204 14.92 10.37 -15.26
C ILE A 204 13.60 9.62 -15.02
N ASP A 205 13.60 8.28 -15.04
CA ASP A 205 12.41 7.48 -14.77
C ASP A 205 12.11 7.40 -13.27
N PHE A 206 13.14 7.28 -12.43
CA PHE A 206 12.97 7.40 -10.98
C PHE A 206 12.46 8.80 -10.60
N TRP A 207 13.04 9.85 -11.18
CA TRP A 207 12.60 11.22 -10.91
C TRP A 207 11.16 11.46 -11.36
N GLN A 208 10.78 10.99 -12.55
CA GLN A 208 9.40 11.09 -13.00
C GLN A 208 8.44 10.34 -12.08
N LYS A 209 8.81 9.13 -11.65
CA LYS A 209 7.97 8.34 -10.74
C LYS A 209 7.80 9.02 -9.39
N TRP A 210 8.82 9.72 -8.91
CA TRP A 210 8.73 10.56 -7.71
C TRP A 210 7.71 11.70 -7.89
N ILE A 211 7.76 12.41 -9.02
CA ILE A 211 6.81 13.49 -9.37
C ILE A 211 5.38 12.95 -9.45
N ASP A 212 5.19 11.82 -10.12
CA ASP A 212 3.88 11.18 -10.25
C ASP A 212 3.31 10.83 -8.88
N ARG A 213 4.13 10.21 -8.02
CA ARG A 213 3.72 9.80 -6.69
C ARG A 213 3.40 11.00 -5.79
N TRP A 214 4.17 12.09 -5.90
CA TRP A 214 3.86 13.35 -5.24
C TRP A 214 2.49 13.86 -5.65
N GLU A 215 2.24 14.02 -6.95
CA GLU A 215 0.97 14.54 -7.47
C GLU A 215 -0.24 13.64 -7.09
N ASP A 216 -0.06 12.33 -7.00
CA ASP A 216 -1.08 11.42 -6.51
C ASP A 216 -1.43 11.67 -5.03
N PHE A 217 -0.43 11.85 -4.17
CA PHE A 217 -0.67 12.22 -2.77
C PHE A 217 -1.31 13.59 -2.65
N ARG A 218 -1.01 14.53 -3.56
CA ARG A 218 -1.63 15.86 -3.59
C ARG A 218 -3.14 15.81 -3.81
N LEU A 219 -3.65 14.79 -4.50
CA LEU A 219 -5.10 14.57 -4.67
C LEU A 219 -5.78 14.03 -3.40
N SER A 220 -5.01 13.57 -2.41
CA SER A 220 -5.53 12.89 -1.22
C SER A 220 -4.83 13.36 0.06
N GLN A 221 -3.95 12.55 0.64
CA GLN A 221 -3.37 12.74 1.97
C GLN A 221 -2.66 14.08 2.13
N PHE A 222 -2.00 14.57 1.09
CA PHE A 222 -1.26 15.84 1.12
C PHE A 222 -2.08 17.03 0.66
N SER A 223 -3.38 16.89 0.39
CA SER A 223 -4.25 18.06 0.21
C SER A 223 -4.20 18.95 1.45
N LEU A 224 -4.21 20.28 1.28
CA LEU A 224 -4.20 21.21 2.42
C LEU A 224 -5.38 20.94 3.35
N THR A 225 -6.53 20.58 2.81
CA THR A 225 -7.71 20.17 3.58
C THR A 225 -7.40 18.99 4.51
N ASN A 226 -6.84 17.90 3.98
CA ASN A 226 -6.57 16.69 4.78
C ASN A 226 -5.43 16.90 5.77
N MET A 227 -4.34 17.56 5.37
CA MET A 227 -3.23 17.86 6.27
C MET A 227 -3.68 18.79 7.41
N ASN A 228 -4.43 19.86 7.11
CA ASN A 228 -4.93 20.76 8.14
C ASN A 228 -5.90 20.05 9.10
N ALA A 229 -6.75 19.17 8.58
CA ALA A 229 -7.66 18.37 9.41
C ALA A 229 -6.90 17.40 10.33
N LEU A 230 -5.82 16.77 9.84
CA LEU A 230 -4.97 15.90 10.66
C LEU A 230 -4.26 16.70 11.77
N ILE A 231 -3.67 17.85 11.41
CA ILE A 231 -3.02 18.76 12.37
C ILE A 231 -4.00 19.20 13.45
N ASP A 232 -5.21 19.63 13.07
CA ASP A 232 -6.24 20.02 14.04
C ASP A 232 -6.65 18.86 14.93
N SER A 233 -6.84 17.67 14.36
CA SER A 233 -7.17 16.47 15.12
C SER A 233 -6.10 16.17 16.16
N MET A 234 -4.82 16.17 15.77
CA MET A 234 -3.69 15.92 16.66
C MET A 234 -3.55 17.01 17.73
N ALA A 235 -3.59 18.28 17.35
CA ALA A 235 -3.49 19.39 18.29
C ALA A 235 -4.62 19.40 19.33
N ASN A 236 -5.83 19.00 18.92
CA ASN A 236 -6.97 18.91 19.81
C ASN A 236 -6.83 17.79 20.86
N THR A 237 -5.99 16.77 20.63
CA THR A 237 -5.79 15.69 21.62
C THR A 237 -5.05 16.14 22.89
N VAL A 238 -4.33 17.26 22.84
CA VAL A 238 -3.51 17.77 23.96
C VAL A 238 -3.84 19.21 24.35
N ARG A 239 -4.93 19.76 23.79
CA ARG A 239 -5.29 21.18 23.95
C ARG A 239 -5.61 21.55 25.40
N GLN A 240 -6.19 20.63 26.18
CA GLN A 240 -6.56 20.89 27.58
C GLN A 240 -5.35 20.80 28.51
N GLU A 241 -4.33 20.05 28.09
CA GLU A 241 -3.10 19.75 28.81
C GLU A 241 -2.04 20.84 28.58
N GLN A 242 -2.05 21.49 27.41
CA GLN A 242 -1.03 22.48 27.03
C GLN A 242 -0.78 23.59 28.08
N PRO A 243 -1.79 24.17 28.78
CA PRO A 243 -1.52 25.14 29.84
C PRO A 243 -0.75 24.55 31.03
N ARG A 244 -0.96 23.27 31.35
CA ARG A 244 -0.19 22.55 32.38
C ARG A 244 1.23 22.28 31.90
N GLU A 245 1.39 21.95 30.62
CA GLU A 245 2.71 21.79 29.99
C GLU A 245 3.54 23.06 30.08
N GLN A 246 2.95 24.20 29.71
CA GLN A 246 3.59 25.50 29.80
C GLN A 246 3.92 25.87 31.26
N SER A 247 3.02 25.57 32.20
CA SER A 247 3.26 25.84 33.62
C SER A 247 4.38 24.97 34.20
N ARG A 248 4.52 23.73 33.72
CA ARG A 248 5.53 22.78 34.19
C ARG A 248 6.93 23.08 33.66
N TRP A 249 7.04 23.37 32.36
CA TRP A 249 8.34 23.49 31.69
C TRP A 249 8.73 24.92 31.33
N GLY A 250 7.82 25.88 31.42
CA GLY A 250 8.09 27.29 31.10
C GLY A 250 8.34 27.56 29.61
N VAL A 251 8.07 26.60 28.72
CA VAL A 251 8.25 26.77 27.27
C VAL A 251 7.08 27.57 26.70
N ALA A 252 7.36 28.81 26.31
CA ALA A 252 6.37 29.69 25.68
C ALA A 252 6.19 29.33 24.20
N PRO A 253 4.95 29.33 23.67
CA PRO A 253 4.71 29.25 22.23
C PRO A 253 5.39 30.43 21.49
N ARG A 254 6.09 30.16 20.38
CA ARG A 254 6.74 31.18 19.51
C ARG A 254 5.74 32.23 19.01
N GLY A 255 4.54 31.79 18.65
CA GLY A 255 3.42 32.63 18.20
C GLY A 255 2.58 33.21 19.34
N GLY A 256 3.02 33.12 20.60
CA GLY A 256 2.34 33.65 21.79
C GLY A 256 1.15 32.82 22.29
N SER A 257 0.64 31.86 21.51
CA SER A 257 -0.39 30.91 21.94
C SER A 257 -0.24 29.56 21.27
N TYR A 258 -0.79 28.51 21.87
CA TYR A 258 -0.80 27.17 21.26
C TYR A 258 -1.53 27.14 19.92
N GLN A 259 -2.64 27.87 19.78
CA GLN A 259 -3.34 27.95 18.50
C GLN A 259 -2.51 28.67 17.44
N THR A 260 -1.70 29.64 17.81
CA THR A 260 -0.79 30.31 16.88
C THR A 260 0.31 29.35 16.41
N GLU A 261 0.86 28.49 17.26
CA GLU A 261 1.81 27.43 16.83
C GLU A 261 1.20 26.51 15.79
N VAL A 262 -0.03 26.06 16.03
CA VAL A 262 -0.77 25.23 15.07
C VAL A 262 -0.91 25.95 13.73
N ASN A 263 -1.23 27.25 13.76
CA ASN A 263 -1.36 28.05 12.54
C ASN A 263 -0.01 28.27 11.83
N LEU A 264 1.10 28.43 12.58
CA LEU A 264 2.45 28.53 12.02
C LEU A 264 2.82 27.26 11.25
N MET A 265 2.61 26.08 11.84
CA MET A 265 2.87 24.79 11.18
C MET A 265 2.02 24.64 9.90
N LYS A 266 0.72 24.98 9.95
CA LYS A 266 -0.15 24.93 8.77
C LYS A 266 0.32 25.87 7.66
N ASN A 267 0.72 27.10 8.02
CA ASN A 267 1.22 28.07 7.06
C ASN A 267 2.55 27.61 6.45
N TRP A 268 3.45 27.05 7.25
CA TRP A 268 4.71 26.49 6.77
C TRP A 268 4.45 25.35 5.78
N LEU A 269 3.58 24.39 6.13
CA LEU A 269 3.22 23.27 5.26
C LEU A 269 2.54 23.72 3.96
N ALA A 270 1.68 24.74 4.03
CA ALA A 270 1.07 25.33 2.85
C ALA A 270 2.13 25.92 1.90
N ASN A 271 3.11 26.63 2.45
CA ASN A 271 4.23 27.16 1.67
C ASN A 271 5.13 26.05 1.12
N ARG A 272 5.36 24.97 1.90
CA ARG A 272 6.21 23.84 1.52
C ARG A 272 5.61 23.09 0.34
N VAL A 273 4.34 22.75 0.43
CA VAL A 273 3.62 22.09 -0.66
C VAL A 273 3.52 23.01 -1.88
N ASN A 274 3.24 24.31 -1.71
CA ASN A 274 3.23 25.23 -2.84
C ASN A 274 4.60 25.28 -3.52
N PHE A 275 5.70 25.35 -2.77
CA PHE A 275 7.05 25.31 -3.33
C PHE A 275 7.27 24.05 -4.16
N ILE A 276 6.96 22.88 -3.61
CA ILE A 276 7.13 21.61 -4.32
C ILE A 276 6.25 21.57 -5.58
N ASP A 277 4.96 21.92 -5.46
CA ASP A 277 4.01 21.95 -6.58
C ASP A 277 4.52 22.88 -7.71
N THR A 278 5.06 24.06 -7.37
CA THR A 278 5.58 25.03 -8.36
C THR A 278 6.87 24.62 -9.05
N ASN A 279 7.54 23.56 -8.58
CA ASN A 279 8.67 23.01 -9.31
C ASN A 279 8.22 22.19 -10.53
N PHE A 280 7.00 21.64 -10.53
CA PHE A 280 6.57 20.68 -11.54
C PHE A 280 5.68 21.31 -12.61
N LEU A 281 5.73 20.74 -13.81
CA LEU A 281 4.81 21.11 -14.87
C LEU A 281 3.40 20.65 -14.49
N ALA A 282 2.44 21.58 -14.49
CA ALA A 282 1.06 21.23 -14.15
C ALA A 282 0.49 20.17 -15.11
N LYS A 283 -0.28 19.22 -14.59
CA LYS A 283 -0.90 18.18 -15.41
C LYS A 283 -2.11 18.68 -16.22
N PRO A 284 -2.43 18.03 -17.35
CA PRO A 284 -3.69 18.27 -18.04
C PRO A 284 -4.89 17.95 -17.13
N VAL A 285 -5.98 18.71 -17.25
CA VAL A 285 -7.21 18.43 -16.48
C VAL A 285 -8.35 18.11 -17.44
N PHE A 286 -8.96 16.95 -17.26
CA PHE A 286 -10.12 16.54 -18.05
C PHE A 286 -11.36 17.34 -17.65
N CYS A 287 -12.25 17.63 -18.60
CA CYS A 287 -13.53 18.25 -18.30
C CYS A 287 -14.50 17.35 -17.52
N ALA A 288 -14.17 16.06 -17.38
CA ALA A 288 -14.88 15.07 -16.59
C ALA A 288 -13.92 14.04 -15.97
N ASN A 289 -14.24 13.58 -14.76
CA ASN A 289 -13.38 12.70 -13.95
C ASN A 289 -13.53 11.19 -14.28
N GLY A 290 -13.95 10.85 -15.50
CA GLY A 290 -14.32 9.47 -15.87
C GLY A 290 -15.77 9.11 -15.53
N GLY A 291 -16.08 7.82 -15.55
CA GLY A 291 -17.41 7.27 -15.28
C GLY A 291 -18.29 7.15 -16.51
N PRO A 292 -19.63 7.03 -16.34
CA PRO A 292 -20.55 6.70 -17.39
C PRO A 292 -20.83 7.95 -18.21
N ILE A 293 -20.70 7.83 -19.52
CA ILE A 293 -20.88 8.94 -20.46
C ILE A 293 -21.80 8.51 -21.60
N PRO A 294 -22.52 9.44 -22.25
CA PRO A 294 -23.28 9.13 -23.45
C PRO A 294 -22.35 8.75 -24.61
N LEU A 295 -22.87 7.98 -25.57
CA LEU A 295 -22.21 7.72 -26.84
C LEU A 295 -21.89 9.04 -27.56
N GLY A 296 -20.65 9.20 -28.04
CA GLY A 296 -20.21 10.40 -28.73
C GLY A 296 -19.85 11.56 -27.80
N PHE A 297 -19.64 11.30 -26.50
CA PHE A 297 -19.20 12.31 -25.54
C PHE A 297 -17.92 13.00 -26.01
N GLN A 298 -17.91 14.33 -25.98
CA GLN A 298 -16.75 15.14 -26.36
C GLN A 298 -15.92 15.47 -25.13
N LEU A 299 -14.85 14.70 -24.92
CA LEU A 299 -13.89 14.97 -23.85
C LEU A 299 -12.94 16.09 -24.27
N SER A 300 -12.96 17.19 -23.54
CA SER A 300 -11.93 18.22 -23.62
C SER A 300 -10.98 18.14 -22.42
N MET A 301 -9.78 18.66 -22.59
CA MET A 301 -8.82 18.84 -21.49
C MET A 301 -8.21 20.24 -21.52
N SER A 302 -7.99 20.83 -20.34
CA SER A 302 -7.17 22.03 -20.20
C SER A 302 -5.71 21.62 -20.18
N VAL A 303 -4.88 22.35 -20.92
CA VAL A 303 -3.44 22.13 -21.02
C VAL A 303 -2.72 23.36 -20.48
N PRO A 304 -1.64 23.23 -19.70
CA PRO A 304 -0.86 24.37 -19.26
C PRO A 304 -0.35 25.19 -20.44
N THR A 305 -0.31 26.52 -20.29
CA THR A 305 0.25 27.43 -21.28
C THR A 305 1.70 27.04 -21.59
N GLY A 306 2.05 26.93 -22.87
CA GLY A 306 3.41 26.56 -23.32
C GLY A 306 3.61 25.04 -23.48
N ALA A 307 2.76 24.21 -22.89
CA ALA A 307 2.87 22.76 -22.96
C ALA A 307 2.04 22.14 -24.10
N THR A 308 2.47 20.97 -24.55
CA THR A 308 1.71 20.08 -25.43
C THR A 308 1.16 18.92 -24.60
N ALA A 309 -0.14 18.63 -24.70
CA ALA A 309 -0.71 17.45 -24.07
C ALA A 309 -0.61 16.23 -25.00
N TYR A 310 0.00 15.16 -24.50
CA TYR A 310 0.02 13.84 -25.11
C TYR A 310 -0.94 12.92 -24.37
N TYR A 311 -1.67 12.08 -25.10
CA TYR A 311 -2.61 11.14 -24.52
C TYR A 311 -2.64 9.79 -25.23
N THR A 312 -3.00 8.74 -24.50
CA THR A 312 -3.37 7.43 -25.04
C THR A 312 -4.82 7.12 -24.66
N THR A 313 -5.45 6.18 -25.37
CA THR A 313 -6.85 5.74 -25.11
C THR A 313 -6.94 4.29 -24.62
N ASN A 314 -5.80 3.61 -24.51
CA ASN A 314 -5.65 2.22 -24.10
C ASN A 314 -5.12 2.06 -22.67
N GLY A 315 -4.84 3.17 -21.96
CA GLY A 315 -4.31 3.15 -20.61
C GLY A 315 -2.79 3.09 -20.50
N VAL A 316 -2.05 3.09 -21.62
CA VAL A 316 -0.58 3.17 -21.62
C VAL A 316 -0.15 4.59 -21.27
N ASP A 317 0.94 4.75 -20.54
CA ASP A 317 1.48 6.08 -20.26
C ASP A 317 1.95 6.76 -21.57
N PRO A 318 1.54 8.02 -21.87
CA PRO A 318 2.04 8.77 -23.03
C PRO A 318 3.54 9.09 -23.00
N ARG A 319 4.19 8.96 -21.84
CA ARG A 319 5.63 9.08 -21.66
C ARG A 319 6.26 7.69 -21.63
N ALA A 320 7.18 7.42 -22.54
CA ALA A 320 7.98 6.19 -22.55
C ALA A 320 9.11 6.25 -21.49
N SER A 321 9.67 5.08 -21.15
CA SER A 321 10.91 4.99 -20.35
C SER A 321 12.03 5.80 -21.01
N GLY A 322 12.86 6.46 -20.19
CA GLY A 322 13.89 7.40 -20.63
C GLY A 322 13.36 8.79 -21.01
N GLY A 323 12.06 9.05 -20.85
CA GLY A 323 11.45 10.38 -21.06
C GLY A 323 11.04 10.70 -22.49
N GLY A 324 11.10 9.74 -23.41
CA GLY A 324 10.58 9.88 -24.76
C GLY A 324 9.04 9.91 -24.83
N VAL A 325 8.50 10.21 -26.01
CA VAL A 325 7.06 10.08 -26.28
C VAL A 325 6.75 8.61 -26.61
N GLU A 326 5.72 8.05 -25.97
CA GLU A 326 5.25 6.70 -26.28
C GLU A 326 4.72 6.61 -27.72
N PRO A 327 5.09 5.59 -28.53
CA PRO A 327 4.69 5.52 -29.94
C PRO A 327 3.17 5.51 -30.20
N THR A 328 2.37 5.07 -29.22
CA THR A 328 0.90 5.06 -29.30
C THR A 328 0.25 6.36 -28.82
N ALA A 329 1.04 7.31 -28.29
CA ALA A 329 0.55 8.59 -27.82
C ALA A 329 0.13 9.49 -28.99
N ARG A 330 -0.92 10.27 -28.75
CA ARG A 330 -1.48 11.26 -29.67
C ARG A 330 -1.37 12.64 -29.06
N ILE A 331 -1.17 13.65 -29.90
CA ILE A 331 -1.22 15.05 -29.47
C ILE A 331 -2.67 15.49 -29.36
N TYR A 332 -3.04 16.10 -28.24
CA TYR A 332 -4.34 16.72 -28.05
C TYR A 332 -4.38 18.09 -28.73
N GLY A 333 -5.28 18.25 -29.70
CA GLY A 333 -5.54 19.54 -30.37
C GLY A 333 -7.00 19.98 -30.34
N SER A 334 -7.93 19.07 -30.09
CA SER A 334 -9.37 19.33 -30.03
C SER A 334 -10.07 18.24 -29.22
N ALA A 335 -11.36 18.43 -28.93
CA ALA A 335 -12.14 17.49 -28.14
C ALA A 335 -12.12 16.07 -28.73
N ILE A 336 -11.92 15.08 -27.87
CA ILE A 336 -11.84 13.67 -28.21
C ILE A 336 -13.25 13.08 -28.13
N VAL A 337 -13.74 12.54 -29.25
CA VAL A 337 -15.06 11.89 -29.29
C VAL A 337 -14.94 10.46 -28.77
N LEU A 338 -15.62 10.16 -27.67
CA LEU A 338 -15.63 8.84 -27.03
C LEU A 338 -16.88 8.06 -27.44
N ASN A 339 -16.69 7.02 -28.25
CA ASN A 339 -17.76 6.15 -28.74
C ASN A 339 -17.77 4.75 -28.10
N GLU A 340 -16.78 4.45 -27.29
CA GLU A 340 -16.62 3.16 -26.63
C GLU A 340 -16.01 3.36 -25.23
N ASN A 341 -15.91 2.28 -24.47
CA ASN A 341 -15.21 2.34 -23.18
C ASN A 341 -13.74 2.65 -23.41
N THR A 342 -13.23 3.67 -22.73
CA THR A 342 -11.89 4.21 -22.98
C THR A 342 -11.17 4.45 -21.66
N ARG A 343 -9.95 3.93 -21.54
CA ARG A 343 -9.03 4.33 -20.47
C ARG A 343 -8.08 5.36 -21.03
N LEU A 344 -8.33 6.62 -20.71
CA LEU A 344 -7.52 7.72 -21.21
C LEU A 344 -6.45 8.08 -20.18
N VAL A 345 -5.21 8.20 -20.63
CA VAL A 345 -4.08 8.70 -19.83
C VAL A 345 -3.47 9.86 -20.60
N ALA A 346 -3.23 10.97 -19.93
CA ALA A 346 -2.65 12.16 -20.53
C ALA A 346 -1.55 12.76 -19.64
N ARG A 347 -0.56 13.37 -20.29
CA ARG A 347 0.49 14.19 -19.66
C ARG A 347 0.71 15.45 -20.48
N ALA A 348 1.14 16.52 -19.81
CA ALA A 348 1.67 17.70 -20.45
C ALA A 348 3.17 17.52 -20.63
N TYR A 349 3.70 18.03 -21.74
CA TYR A 349 5.10 18.08 -22.08
C TYR A 349 5.49 19.48 -22.50
N ASP A 350 6.49 20.05 -21.85
CA ASP A 350 7.10 21.32 -22.23
C ASP A 350 8.62 21.18 -22.16
N PRO A 351 9.34 21.19 -23.31
CA PRO A 351 10.79 21.08 -23.32
C PRO A 351 11.51 22.29 -22.70
N ASN A 352 10.80 23.40 -22.47
CA ASN A 352 11.33 24.59 -21.82
C ASN A 352 10.97 24.65 -20.32
N HIS A 353 10.25 23.65 -19.79
CA HIS A 353 10.01 23.55 -18.36
C HIS A 353 11.29 23.12 -17.64
N TYR A 354 11.60 23.82 -16.55
CA TYR A 354 12.74 23.49 -15.70
C TYR A 354 12.32 23.42 -14.22
N ASN A 355 12.63 22.29 -13.57
CA ASN A 355 12.62 22.20 -12.11
C ASN A 355 13.75 23.07 -11.52
N LEU A 356 13.69 23.41 -10.23
CA LEU A 356 14.85 23.95 -9.53
C LEU A 356 15.90 22.83 -9.37
N THR A 357 17.00 22.92 -10.12
CA THR A 357 18.09 21.94 -10.13
C THR A 357 19.44 22.57 -9.73
N GLY A 358 20.52 21.77 -9.77
CA GLY A 358 21.87 22.20 -9.44
C GLY A 358 22.30 21.81 -8.03
N PRO A 359 23.40 22.40 -7.50
CA PRO A 359 23.93 22.05 -6.18
C PRO A 359 22.86 22.14 -5.09
N ASN A 360 22.75 21.10 -4.26
CA ASN A 360 21.76 20.98 -3.15
C ASN A 360 20.28 20.85 -3.59
N ASN A 361 20.04 20.65 -4.88
CA ASN A 361 18.71 20.47 -5.47
C ASN A 361 18.65 19.12 -6.21
N PRO A 362 17.48 18.66 -6.68
CA PRO A 362 17.40 17.54 -7.62
C PRO A 362 18.38 17.71 -8.80
N PRO A 363 19.08 16.64 -9.21
CA PRO A 363 20.09 16.74 -10.27
C PRO A 363 19.45 16.90 -11.66
N LEU A 364 18.24 16.38 -11.85
CA LEU A 364 17.55 16.35 -13.14
C LEU A 364 16.30 17.24 -13.18
N SER A 365 15.99 17.72 -14.38
CA SER A 365 14.71 18.34 -14.69
C SER A 365 13.86 17.40 -15.54
N SER A 366 12.58 17.22 -15.19
CA SER A 366 11.62 16.55 -16.05
C SER A 366 10.80 17.57 -16.85
N PRO A 367 10.74 17.47 -18.20
CA PRO A 367 9.85 18.28 -19.03
C PRO A 367 8.39 17.79 -19.03
N TRP A 368 8.11 16.67 -18.36
CA TRP A 368 6.79 16.05 -18.29
C TRP A 368 6.08 16.40 -16.98
N SER A 369 4.79 16.67 -17.05
CA SER A 369 3.91 16.70 -15.87
C SER A 369 3.75 15.30 -15.29
N GLY A 370 3.15 15.19 -14.11
CA GLY A 370 2.56 13.92 -13.69
C GLY A 370 1.36 13.53 -14.56
N SER A 371 0.81 12.34 -14.32
CA SER A 371 -0.25 11.77 -15.16
C SER A 371 -1.65 12.18 -14.72
N THR A 372 -2.53 12.39 -15.69
CA THR A 372 -3.98 12.43 -15.49
C THR A 372 -4.60 11.23 -16.19
N ALA A 373 -5.28 10.37 -15.44
CA ALA A 373 -5.90 9.17 -15.98
C ALA A 373 -7.36 9.04 -15.55
N ALA A 374 -8.22 8.63 -16.47
CA ALA A 374 -9.63 8.39 -16.19
C ALA A 374 -10.19 7.28 -17.08
N THR A 375 -11.16 6.53 -16.55
CA THR A 375 -11.88 5.50 -17.31
C THR A 375 -13.27 6.02 -17.66
N PHE A 376 -13.56 6.14 -18.94
CA PHE A 376 -14.85 6.56 -19.47
C PHE A 376 -15.63 5.35 -19.98
N VAL A 377 -16.92 5.30 -19.66
CA VAL A 377 -17.76 4.11 -19.86
C VAL A 377 -18.98 4.51 -20.68
N VAL A 378 -18.97 4.18 -21.96
CA VAL A 378 -20.11 4.39 -22.85
C VAL A 378 -21.14 3.27 -22.69
N ALA A 379 -20.67 2.04 -22.47
CA ALA A 379 -21.51 0.87 -22.28
C ALA A 379 -21.00 0.03 -21.11
N THR A 380 -21.89 -0.68 -20.42
CA THR A 380 -21.48 -1.58 -19.35
C THR A 380 -20.49 -2.62 -19.91
N PRO A 381 -19.27 -2.75 -19.35
CA PRO A 381 -18.33 -3.77 -19.79
C PRO A 381 -18.94 -5.17 -19.66
N PRO A 382 -18.75 -6.06 -20.64
CA PRO A 382 -19.25 -7.43 -20.58
C PRO A 382 -18.38 -8.31 -19.67
N LEU A 383 -18.16 -7.88 -18.43
CA LEU A 383 -17.36 -8.57 -17.42
C LEU A 383 -18.28 -9.07 -16.30
N VAL A 384 -18.23 -10.37 -16.01
CA VAL A 384 -19.07 -11.00 -14.99
C VAL A 384 -18.23 -11.82 -14.03
N ILE A 385 -18.64 -11.88 -12.77
CA ILE A 385 -18.09 -12.86 -11.81
C ILE A 385 -18.74 -14.21 -12.14
N THR A 386 -17.93 -15.20 -12.49
CA THR A 386 -18.38 -16.56 -12.80
C THR A 386 -18.25 -17.50 -11.60
N GLU A 387 -17.26 -17.27 -10.74
CA GLU A 387 -17.02 -18.10 -9.57
C GLU A 387 -16.51 -17.29 -8.37
N ILE A 388 -16.92 -17.69 -7.17
CA ILE A 388 -16.40 -17.18 -5.89
C ILE A 388 -16.11 -18.40 -5.02
N MET A 389 -14.84 -18.65 -4.72
CA MET A 389 -14.40 -19.66 -3.76
C MET A 389 -14.14 -18.97 -2.43
N TYR A 390 -15.13 -19.00 -1.54
CA TYR A 390 -15.11 -18.29 -0.25
C TYR A 390 -14.95 -19.23 0.95
N HIS A 391 -14.92 -20.55 0.75
CA HIS A 391 -14.71 -21.56 1.80
C HIS A 391 -13.97 -22.78 1.23
N PRO A 392 -12.72 -22.61 0.78
CA PRO A 392 -11.91 -23.71 0.26
C PRO A 392 -11.59 -24.77 1.34
N ALA A 393 -11.32 -26.00 0.93
CA ALA A 393 -10.88 -27.05 1.86
C ALA A 393 -9.50 -26.75 2.46
N ALA A 394 -9.31 -27.02 3.77
CA ALA A 394 -8.02 -26.87 4.44
C ALA A 394 -7.00 -27.88 3.89
N PRO A 395 -5.76 -27.46 3.55
CA PRO A 395 -4.65 -28.39 3.32
C PRO A 395 -3.96 -28.80 4.63
N PRO A 396 -2.99 -29.72 4.59
CA PRO A 396 -2.19 -30.10 5.75
C PRO A 396 -1.29 -28.98 6.33
N ALA A 397 -0.86 -28.00 5.51
CA ALA A 397 0.23 -27.07 5.85
C ALA A 397 -0.08 -25.56 5.73
N ASN A 398 -1.29 -25.18 5.29
CA ASN A 398 -1.70 -23.76 5.14
C ASN A 398 -3.11 -23.56 5.74
N LEU A 399 -3.54 -22.31 5.89
CA LEU A 399 -4.91 -22.02 6.29
C LEU A 399 -5.86 -22.28 5.12
N ALA A 400 -7.08 -22.72 5.42
CA ALA A 400 -8.11 -22.93 4.40
C ALA A 400 -8.29 -21.67 3.55
N ASP A 401 -8.50 -20.53 4.20
CA ASP A 401 -8.81 -19.29 3.52
C ASP A 401 -7.71 -18.82 2.54
N ASP A 402 -6.46 -19.28 2.65
CA ASP A 402 -5.36 -18.94 1.71
C ASP A 402 -5.67 -19.32 0.25
N PHE A 403 -6.63 -20.22 0.03
CA PHE A 403 -7.06 -20.69 -1.29
C PHE A 403 -8.33 -20.01 -1.80
N GLU A 404 -8.79 -18.93 -1.15
CA GLU A 404 -9.92 -18.15 -1.63
C GLU A 404 -9.60 -17.46 -2.97
N TYR A 405 -10.57 -17.43 -3.87
CA TYR A 405 -10.44 -16.77 -5.17
C TYR A 405 -11.77 -16.26 -5.74
N ILE A 406 -11.66 -15.33 -6.67
CA ILE A 406 -12.77 -14.82 -7.48
C ILE A 406 -12.39 -14.98 -8.96
N GLU A 407 -13.27 -15.60 -9.74
CA GLU A 407 -13.13 -15.71 -11.20
C GLU A 407 -13.99 -14.67 -11.90
N LEU A 408 -13.37 -13.92 -12.81
CA LEU A 408 -14.02 -13.00 -13.72
C LEU A 408 -13.96 -13.55 -15.14
N LYS A 409 -15.02 -13.32 -15.92
CA LYS A 409 -15.10 -13.71 -17.34
C LYS A 409 -15.51 -12.54 -18.21
N ASN A 410 -14.78 -12.34 -19.31
CA ASN A 410 -15.25 -11.51 -20.41
C ASN A 410 -16.28 -12.29 -21.24
N ILE A 411 -17.55 -11.90 -21.17
CA ILE A 411 -18.65 -12.49 -21.96
C ILE A 411 -18.92 -11.72 -23.27
N GLY A 412 -18.06 -10.74 -23.59
CA GLY A 412 -18.13 -9.96 -24.82
C GLY A 412 -17.46 -10.64 -26.00
N ALA A 413 -17.59 -10.03 -27.17
CA ALA A 413 -17.04 -10.52 -28.43
C ALA A 413 -15.60 -10.02 -28.73
N GLY A 414 -15.09 -9.05 -27.96
CA GLY A 414 -13.76 -8.46 -28.15
C GLY A 414 -12.92 -8.48 -26.87
N ALA A 415 -11.64 -8.12 -26.99
CA ALA A 415 -10.76 -7.97 -25.84
C ALA A 415 -11.24 -6.83 -24.93
N LEU A 416 -11.19 -7.05 -23.62
CA LEU A 416 -11.61 -6.11 -22.60
C LEU A 416 -10.41 -5.62 -21.80
N ASN A 417 -10.17 -4.31 -21.80
CA ASN A 417 -9.20 -3.69 -20.91
C ASN A 417 -9.72 -3.68 -19.47
N LEU A 418 -8.92 -4.23 -18.56
CA LEU A 418 -9.25 -4.32 -17.13
C LEU A 418 -8.64 -3.15 -16.34
N LEU A 419 -7.73 -2.34 -16.89
CA LEU A 419 -7.07 -1.26 -16.15
C LEU A 419 -8.07 -0.27 -15.53
N GLY A 420 -8.03 -0.13 -14.21
CA GLY A 420 -8.93 0.73 -13.42
C GLY A 420 -10.25 0.08 -13.05
N VAL A 421 -10.54 -1.13 -13.52
CA VAL A 421 -11.63 -1.94 -12.95
C VAL A 421 -11.29 -2.22 -11.50
N ARG A 422 -12.25 -1.98 -10.61
CA ARG A 422 -12.08 -2.23 -9.18
C ARG A 422 -13.29 -2.85 -8.53
N PHE A 423 -13.02 -3.61 -7.49
CA PHE A 423 -14.04 -4.01 -6.54
C PHE A 423 -14.31 -2.84 -5.59
N THR A 424 -15.59 -2.54 -5.36
CA THR A 424 -16.00 -1.50 -4.43
C THR A 424 -16.60 -2.06 -3.15
N ASN A 425 -16.73 -3.38 -3.07
CA ASN A 425 -17.19 -4.14 -1.91
C ASN A 425 -16.71 -5.59 -2.02
N GLY A 426 -16.59 -6.26 -0.89
CA GLY A 426 -16.15 -7.66 -0.77
C GLY A 426 -14.64 -7.74 -0.60
N ILE A 427 -13.89 -7.41 -1.65
CA ILE A 427 -12.42 -7.35 -1.63
C ILE A 427 -11.94 -5.94 -1.99
N ASP A 428 -10.73 -5.61 -1.56
CA ASP A 428 -10.03 -4.41 -2.01
C ASP A 428 -9.06 -4.78 -3.13
N TYR A 429 -9.46 -4.56 -4.38
CA TYR A 429 -8.60 -4.83 -5.53
C TYR A 429 -8.93 -3.88 -6.68
N THR A 430 -7.88 -3.31 -7.26
CA THR A 430 -7.93 -2.50 -8.48
C THR A 430 -6.93 -3.06 -9.48
N PHE A 431 -7.37 -3.30 -10.70
CA PHE A 431 -6.47 -3.67 -11.80
C PHE A 431 -5.61 -2.47 -12.18
N THR A 432 -4.29 -2.60 -12.04
CA THR A 432 -3.29 -1.59 -12.36
C THR A 432 -2.35 -2.09 -13.46
N SER A 433 -1.45 -1.24 -13.96
CA SER A 433 -0.41 -1.66 -14.92
C SER A 433 0.52 -2.75 -14.38
N GLY A 434 0.66 -2.87 -13.05
CA GLY A 434 1.42 -3.93 -12.39
C GLY A 434 0.64 -5.24 -12.19
N SER A 435 -0.63 -5.31 -12.60
CA SER A 435 -1.40 -6.56 -12.53
C SER A 435 -0.90 -7.55 -13.58
N GLY A 436 -0.87 -8.84 -13.25
CA GLY A 436 -0.36 -9.88 -14.15
C GLY A 436 -1.18 -10.05 -15.43
N ILE A 437 -2.46 -9.64 -15.43
CA ILE A 437 -3.35 -9.63 -16.59
C ILE A 437 -4.16 -8.33 -16.58
N THR A 438 -4.00 -7.52 -17.63
CA THR A 438 -4.65 -6.21 -17.79
C THR A 438 -5.57 -6.14 -19.00
N SER A 439 -5.54 -7.16 -19.87
CA SER A 439 -6.43 -7.31 -21.02
C SER A 439 -6.97 -8.73 -21.06
N LEU A 440 -8.28 -8.87 -21.22
CA LEU A 440 -8.99 -10.14 -21.21
C LEU A 440 -9.69 -10.38 -22.54
N GLY A 441 -9.21 -11.33 -23.33
CA GLY A 441 -9.81 -11.71 -24.61
C GLY A 441 -11.25 -12.20 -24.49
N ALA A 442 -11.96 -12.26 -25.62
CA ALA A 442 -13.34 -12.74 -25.67
C ALA A 442 -13.47 -14.15 -25.08
N GLY A 443 -14.39 -14.34 -24.14
CA GLY A 443 -14.63 -15.63 -23.47
C GLY A 443 -13.57 -16.05 -22.45
N GLN A 444 -12.46 -15.33 -22.31
CA GLN A 444 -11.39 -15.67 -21.36
C GLN A 444 -11.81 -15.37 -19.91
N THR A 445 -11.20 -16.10 -18.97
CA THR A 445 -11.36 -15.88 -17.53
C THR A 445 -10.06 -15.43 -16.89
N VAL A 446 -10.17 -14.73 -15.75
CA VAL A 446 -9.04 -14.27 -14.94
C VAL A 446 -9.37 -14.44 -13.46
N LEU A 447 -8.36 -14.80 -12.67
CA LEU A 447 -8.49 -15.03 -11.24
C LEU A 447 -7.86 -13.90 -10.42
N LEU A 448 -8.55 -13.54 -9.35
CA LEU A 448 -7.99 -12.83 -8.20
C LEU A 448 -7.93 -13.81 -7.04
N VAL A 449 -6.78 -13.96 -6.42
CA VAL A 449 -6.54 -14.95 -5.36
C VAL A 449 -6.18 -14.25 -4.05
N LYS A 450 -6.37 -14.90 -2.90
CA LYS A 450 -5.91 -14.33 -1.63
C LYS A 450 -4.40 -14.48 -1.43
N ASN A 451 -3.88 -15.66 -1.73
CA ASN A 451 -2.46 -15.98 -1.62
C ASN A 451 -2.04 -16.80 -2.85
N ARG A 452 -1.27 -16.20 -3.75
CA ARG A 452 -0.79 -16.79 -5.00
C ARG A 452 0.12 -17.95 -4.74
N ALA A 453 1.03 -17.87 -3.77
CA ALA A 453 1.94 -18.97 -3.46
C ALA A 453 1.17 -20.22 -2.99
N ALA A 454 0.24 -20.04 -2.06
CA ALA A 454 -0.65 -21.11 -1.59
C ALA A 454 -1.53 -21.62 -2.74
N PHE A 455 -2.22 -20.72 -3.45
CA PHE A 455 -3.10 -21.10 -4.56
C PHE A 455 -2.36 -21.91 -5.64
N SER A 456 -1.19 -21.44 -6.09
CA SER A 456 -0.37 -22.12 -7.10
C SER A 456 0.18 -23.45 -6.61
N SER A 457 0.40 -23.65 -5.30
CA SER A 457 0.78 -24.96 -4.75
C SER A 457 -0.31 -26.02 -4.92
N ARG A 458 -1.58 -25.62 -4.89
CA ARG A 458 -2.74 -26.52 -5.07
C ARG A 458 -3.18 -26.62 -6.52
N TYR A 459 -3.04 -25.53 -7.28
CA TYR A 459 -3.48 -25.43 -8.67
C TYR A 459 -2.30 -25.02 -9.60
N PRO A 460 -1.24 -25.85 -9.71
CA PRO A 460 -0.02 -25.47 -10.43
C PRO A 460 -0.21 -25.27 -11.95
N ALA A 461 -1.29 -25.81 -12.51
CA ALA A 461 -1.63 -25.65 -13.93
C ALA A 461 -2.39 -24.36 -14.23
N VAL A 462 -2.81 -23.59 -13.21
CA VAL A 462 -3.61 -22.38 -13.37
C VAL A 462 -2.68 -21.17 -13.47
N SER A 463 -2.60 -20.56 -14.66
CA SER A 463 -1.71 -19.43 -14.93
C SER A 463 -2.42 -18.08 -15.08
N ASN A 464 -3.76 -18.06 -15.16
CA ASN A 464 -4.54 -16.85 -15.42
C ASN A 464 -4.81 -16.01 -14.16
N ILE A 465 -3.81 -15.82 -13.29
CA ILE A 465 -3.93 -15.07 -12.04
C ILE A 465 -3.50 -13.62 -12.26
N ALA A 466 -4.44 -12.68 -12.19
CA ALA A 466 -4.16 -11.25 -12.31
C ALA A 466 -3.46 -10.67 -11.07
N GLY A 467 -3.81 -11.09 -9.87
CA GLY A 467 -3.25 -10.51 -8.65
C GLY A 467 -3.75 -11.13 -7.36
N GLU A 468 -3.14 -10.70 -6.26
CA GLU A 468 -3.57 -11.00 -4.91
C GLU A 468 -4.44 -9.88 -4.35
N TYR A 469 -5.44 -10.21 -3.54
CA TYR A 469 -6.21 -9.23 -2.76
C TYR A 469 -6.00 -9.44 -1.25
N PRO A 470 -5.92 -8.36 -0.46
CA PRO A 470 -5.82 -8.46 1.00
C PRO A 470 -7.17 -8.82 1.64
N GLY A 471 -7.12 -9.31 2.89
CA GLY A 471 -8.31 -9.65 3.67
C GLY A 471 -8.81 -11.08 3.42
N SER A 472 -10.08 -11.37 3.71
CA SER A 472 -10.68 -12.70 3.50
C SER A 472 -12.15 -12.55 3.15
N LEU A 473 -12.68 -13.49 2.37
CA LEU A 473 -14.12 -13.56 2.08
C LEU A 473 -14.87 -14.06 3.33
N ASP A 474 -16.10 -13.60 3.53
CA ASP A 474 -16.90 -14.10 4.67
C ASP A 474 -17.39 -15.52 4.38
N ASN A 475 -16.88 -16.47 5.15
CA ASN A 475 -17.22 -17.89 5.11
C ASN A 475 -18.71 -18.20 5.41
N SER A 476 -19.51 -17.22 5.89
CA SER A 476 -20.84 -17.47 6.48
C SER A 476 -22.05 -17.19 5.59
N GLY A 477 -21.91 -16.51 4.44
CA GLY A 477 -23.07 -16.00 3.70
C GLY A 477 -23.85 -14.89 4.44
N GLU A 478 -24.37 -13.87 3.74
CA GLU A 478 -25.13 -12.80 4.42
C GLU A 478 -26.46 -13.31 5.02
N ARG A 479 -26.58 -13.36 6.35
CA ARG A 479 -27.88 -13.28 7.06
C ARG A 479 -28.07 -11.86 7.61
N ARG A 480 -29.11 -11.15 7.17
CA ARG A 480 -29.41 -9.76 7.56
C ARG A 480 -29.40 -9.55 9.09
N ARG A 481 -28.56 -8.65 9.63
CA ARG A 481 -28.96 -7.49 10.47
C ARG A 481 -27.79 -6.61 10.96
N ARG A 482 -28.12 -5.31 11.11
CA ARG A 482 -27.51 -4.16 11.80
C ARG A 482 -26.18 -4.34 12.58
N ALA A 483 -25.18 -3.57 12.10
CA ALA A 483 -24.14 -2.80 12.79
C ALA A 483 -23.61 -3.27 14.17
N ARG A 484 -22.34 -3.69 14.20
CA ARG A 484 -21.26 -3.06 14.99
C ARG A 484 -19.87 -3.54 14.54
N THR A 485 -18.89 -2.74 14.93
CA THR A 485 -17.46 -2.67 14.58
C THR A 485 -16.62 -3.92 14.88
N HIS A 486 -15.94 -4.45 13.84
CA HIS A 486 -14.52 -4.88 13.73
C HIS A 486 -14.35 -5.89 12.57
N SER A 487 -13.53 -5.51 11.57
CA SER A 487 -12.72 -6.34 10.66
C SER A 487 -13.32 -7.60 9.99
N ARG A 488 -14.54 -7.55 9.45
CA ARG A 488 -15.03 -8.54 8.46
C ARG A 488 -15.79 -7.87 7.32
N LEU A 489 -15.46 -8.20 6.07
CA LEU A 489 -16.02 -7.58 4.87
C LEU A 489 -17.27 -8.34 4.37
N PRO A 490 -18.41 -7.66 4.12
CA PRO A 490 -19.64 -8.31 3.66
C PRO A 490 -19.55 -8.82 2.21
N LEU A 491 -20.18 -9.98 1.93
CA LEU A 491 -20.15 -10.75 0.66
C LEU A 491 -20.81 -10.11 -0.58
N ARG A 492 -21.28 -8.86 -0.51
CA ARG A 492 -21.77 -8.19 -1.73
C ARG A 492 -20.60 -7.76 -2.61
N GLN A 493 -20.12 -8.64 -3.48
CA GLN A 493 -19.15 -8.24 -4.50
C GLN A 493 -19.81 -7.30 -5.52
N ARG A 494 -19.21 -6.13 -5.71
CA ARG A 494 -19.70 -5.09 -6.63
C ARG A 494 -18.56 -4.59 -7.49
N LEU A 495 -18.59 -4.94 -8.77
CA LEU A 495 -17.80 -4.25 -9.79
C LEU A 495 -18.49 -2.94 -10.15
N VAL A 496 -17.72 -1.86 -10.15
CA VAL A 496 -18.17 -0.54 -10.60
C VAL A 496 -17.08 -0.01 -11.52
N SER A 497 -17.47 0.37 -12.73
CA SER A 497 -16.79 1.44 -13.45
C SER A 497 -17.56 2.73 -13.11
N ASP A 498 -16.84 3.81 -12.79
CA ASP A 498 -17.31 4.94 -11.98
C ASP A 498 -18.81 5.25 -12.10
N HIS A 499 -19.51 5.31 -10.97
CA HIS A 499 -20.88 5.81 -10.81
C HIS A 499 -22.08 5.21 -11.58
N ARG A 500 -22.24 3.87 -11.70
CA ARG A 500 -23.56 3.20 -11.55
C ARG A 500 -23.47 1.73 -11.08
N ARG A 501 -24.54 1.28 -10.41
CA ARG A 501 -24.66 0.01 -9.66
C ARG A 501 -24.94 -1.19 -10.59
N LEU A 502 -24.11 -2.22 -10.55
CA LEU A 502 -24.40 -3.53 -11.14
C LEU A 502 -24.90 -4.51 -10.06
N ARG A 503 -25.98 -5.25 -10.33
CA ARG A 503 -26.47 -6.36 -9.49
C ARG A 503 -26.23 -7.67 -10.25
N PHE A 504 -25.53 -8.62 -9.64
CA PHE A 504 -25.34 -9.96 -10.20
C PHE A 504 -25.79 -11.04 -9.19
N PHE A 505 -26.35 -12.14 -9.71
CA PHE A 505 -26.63 -13.37 -8.98
C PHE A 505 -25.58 -14.41 -9.40
N ALA A 506 -24.75 -14.88 -8.46
CA ALA A 506 -23.82 -15.99 -8.69
C ALA A 506 -24.58 -17.33 -8.66
N ARG A 507 -24.29 -18.25 -9.59
CA ARG A 507 -24.77 -19.64 -9.51
C ARG A 507 -23.79 -20.46 -8.65
N HIS A 508 -24.30 -21.15 -7.64
CA HIS A 508 -23.53 -22.08 -6.82
C HIS A 508 -23.43 -23.45 -7.52
N ARG A 509 -22.23 -24.03 -7.60
CA ARG A 509 -22.01 -25.46 -7.88
C ARG A 509 -20.94 -26.00 -6.95
N GLU A 510 -21.36 -26.79 -5.97
CA GLU A 510 -20.49 -27.76 -5.30
C GLU A 510 -20.14 -28.85 -6.32
N ARG A 511 -18.86 -28.95 -6.73
CA ARG A 511 -18.39 -30.14 -7.45
C ARG A 511 -18.12 -31.26 -6.45
N LYS A 512 -18.97 -32.29 -6.54
CA LYS A 512 -18.97 -33.55 -5.81
C LYS A 512 -17.58 -34.21 -5.77
N CYS A 513 -17.06 -34.41 -4.56
CA CYS A 513 -16.16 -35.52 -4.23
C CYS A 513 -16.45 -35.98 -2.79
N ALA A 514 -17.70 -36.36 -2.52
CA ALA A 514 -18.14 -37.01 -1.28
C ALA A 514 -19.63 -37.41 -1.41
N VAL A 515 -19.97 -38.36 -2.28
CA VAL A 515 -21.36 -38.88 -2.34
C VAL A 515 -21.46 -40.37 -2.02
N GLU A 516 -20.39 -41.15 -2.07
CA GLU A 516 -20.52 -42.60 -1.82
C GLU A 516 -20.53 -43.01 -0.34
N HIS A 517 -20.16 -42.12 0.59
CA HIS A 517 -20.10 -42.46 2.03
C HIS A 517 -21.20 -41.87 2.91
N LEU A 518 -22.06 -40.99 2.41
CA LEU A 518 -23.19 -40.43 3.19
C LEU A 518 -24.53 -41.12 2.92
N GLU A 519 -24.74 -41.67 1.71
CA GLU A 519 -26.00 -42.35 1.37
C GLU A 519 -26.14 -43.70 2.11
N GLN A 520 -25.05 -44.43 2.36
CA GLN A 520 -25.10 -45.66 3.15
C GLN A 520 -25.41 -45.43 4.63
N SER A 521 -24.91 -44.35 5.23
CA SER A 521 -25.12 -44.03 6.66
C SER A 521 -26.53 -43.52 6.94
N VAL A 522 -27.11 -42.75 6.01
CA VAL A 522 -28.50 -42.27 6.10
C VAL A 522 -29.49 -43.42 5.86
N GLN A 523 -29.19 -44.33 4.93
CA GLN A 523 -30.02 -45.53 4.72
C GLN A 523 -29.95 -46.49 5.92
N LEU A 524 -28.78 -46.73 6.53
CA LEU A 524 -28.66 -47.54 7.76
C LEU A 524 -29.38 -46.90 8.96
N ALA A 525 -29.34 -45.57 9.10
CA ALA A 525 -30.03 -44.86 10.17
C ALA A 525 -31.56 -44.90 10.00
N ALA A 526 -32.05 -44.78 8.77
CA ALA A 526 -33.47 -44.90 8.45
C ALA A 526 -33.99 -46.33 8.64
N GLN A 527 -33.18 -47.35 8.34
CA GLN A 527 -33.52 -48.76 8.55
C GLN A 527 -33.58 -49.12 10.05
N ARG A 528 -32.62 -48.63 10.86
CA ARG A 528 -32.62 -48.79 12.32
C ARG A 528 -33.78 -48.06 13.01
N GLN A 529 -34.21 -46.90 12.49
CA GLN A 529 -35.40 -46.21 12.99
C GLN A 529 -36.70 -46.94 12.63
N ARG A 530 -36.81 -47.49 11.42
CA ARG A 530 -37.99 -48.31 11.03
C ARG A 530 -38.09 -49.56 11.88
N GLU A 531 -36.99 -50.28 12.14
CA GLU A 531 -37.01 -51.47 13.02
C GLU A 531 -37.38 -51.15 14.46
N ARG A 532 -36.94 -49.99 15.00
CA ARG A 532 -37.37 -49.51 16.33
C ARG A 532 -38.86 -49.16 16.39
N LEU A 533 -39.41 -48.56 15.33
CA LEU A 533 -40.84 -48.23 15.23
C LEU A 533 -41.71 -49.48 15.05
N THR A 534 -41.23 -50.49 14.31
CA THR A 534 -41.94 -51.78 14.15
C THR A 534 -41.91 -52.61 15.43
N ARG A 535 -40.81 -52.58 16.21
CA ARG A 535 -40.76 -53.21 17.55
C ARG A 535 -41.68 -52.52 18.56
N ARG A 536 -41.78 -51.18 18.55
CA ARG A 536 -42.74 -50.44 19.38
C ARG A 536 -44.20 -50.70 19.00
N ARG A 537 -44.51 -50.85 17.70
CA ARG A 537 -45.86 -51.21 17.24
C ARG A 537 -46.26 -52.66 17.57
N ARG A 538 -45.30 -53.60 17.68
CA ARG A 538 -45.59 -54.97 18.14
C ARG A 538 -45.77 -55.07 19.67
N SER A 539 -45.10 -54.22 20.44
CA SER A 539 -45.30 -54.13 21.90
C SER A 539 -46.65 -53.48 22.27
N CYS A 540 -47.10 -52.44 21.56
CA CYS A 540 -48.42 -51.84 21.80
C CYS A 540 -49.60 -52.65 21.24
N ALA A 541 -49.37 -53.70 20.45
CA ALA A 541 -50.43 -54.57 19.92
C ALA A 541 -50.64 -55.85 20.76
N GLN A 542 -49.80 -56.09 21.79
CA GLN A 542 -50.00 -57.18 22.77
C GLN A 542 -50.66 -56.70 24.08
N ASP A 543 -50.70 -55.39 24.36
CA ASP A 543 -51.34 -54.81 25.55
C ASP A 543 -52.80 -54.35 25.35
N VAL A 544 -53.44 -54.69 24.22
CA VAL A 544 -54.86 -54.35 23.91
C VAL A 544 -55.69 -55.63 23.69
N SER A 545 -55.29 -56.76 24.28
CA SER A 545 -56.08 -58.02 24.28
C SER A 545 -56.21 -58.71 25.64
N ALA A 546 -56.04 -57.97 26.73
CA ALA A 546 -56.32 -58.47 28.08
C ALA A 546 -56.94 -57.35 28.92
N GLY A 547 -58.27 -57.25 28.88
CA GLY A 547 -59.01 -56.24 29.65
C GLY A 547 -60.47 -56.11 29.21
N ASP A 548 -61.17 -57.24 29.06
CA ASP A 548 -62.62 -57.36 29.10
C ASP A 548 -62.94 -58.84 29.38
N ASP A 549 -62.91 -59.20 30.66
CA ASP A 549 -63.67 -60.32 31.25
C ASP A 549 -63.68 -60.16 32.78
N GLN A 550 -64.89 -59.87 33.30
CA GLN A 550 -65.39 -59.82 34.69
C GLN A 550 -65.02 -58.65 35.61
#